data_AF-A0A821UJR2-F1
#
_entry.id   AF-A0A821UJR2-F1
#
_cell.length_a   1.000
_cell.length_b   1.000
_cell.length_c   1.000
_cell.angle_alpha   90.00
_cell.angle_beta   90.00
_cell.angle_gamma   90.00
#
_symmetry.space_group_name_H-M   'P 1'
#
loop_
_entity.id
_entity.type
_entity.pdbx_description
1 polymer ?
#
loop_
_entity_poly.entity_id
_entity_poly.type
_entity_poly.pdbx_seq_one_letter_code
_entity_poly.pdbx_strand_id
1 'polypeptide(L)' 'MEEDVHHDLILNRLDLLVYLDCVVKEILRFSPPLDGGARTLTMNDRLPNSGIQ' A
#
# COMPACT_ATOMS: atom_id res chain seq x y z
N MET A 1 -18.66 -7.64 31.59
CA MET A 1 -17.26 -7.32 31.25
C MET A 1 -17.00 -8.00 29.92
N GLU A 2 -17.12 -7.22 28.87
CA GLU A 2 -17.38 -7.64 27.48
C GLU A 2 -16.34 -6.98 26.58
N GLU A 3 -15.06 -7.10 26.96
CA GLU A 3 -13.96 -6.32 26.36
C GLU A 3 -12.87 -7.19 25.69
N ASP A 4 -12.97 -8.52 25.72
CA ASP A 4 -11.82 -9.39 25.39
C ASP A 4 -12.01 -10.30 24.15
N VAL A 5 -13.15 -10.24 23.46
CA VAL A 5 -13.41 -11.15 22.31
C VAL A 5 -12.72 -10.70 21.02
N HIS A 6 -12.31 -9.42 20.94
CA HIS A 6 -11.81 -8.81 19.72
C HIS A 6 -10.28 -8.80 19.56
N HIS A 7 -9.52 -9.09 20.62
CA HIS A 7 -8.06 -8.95 20.57
C HIS A 7 -7.35 -10.14 19.90
N ASP A 8 -8.05 -11.27 19.76
CA ASP A 8 -7.53 -12.49 19.13
C ASP A 8 -8.03 -12.68 17.68
N LEU A 9 -8.15 -11.58 16.93
CA LEU A 9 -7.86 -11.67 15.50
C LEU A 9 -6.34 -11.87 15.37
N ILE A 10 -5.88 -13.05 15.80
CA ILE A 10 -4.49 -13.50 15.77
C ILE A 10 -3.99 -13.17 14.37
N LEU A 11 -3.01 -12.28 14.24
CA LEU A 11 -2.51 -11.80 12.95
C LEU A 11 -2.20 -12.96 12.00
N ASN A 12 -1.72 -14.09 12.52
CA ASN A 12 -1.45 -15.31 11.76
C ASN A 12 -2.71 -15.92 11.09
N ARG A 13 -3.92 -15.65 11.60
CA ARG A 13 -5.18 -16.06 10.98
C ARG A 13 -5.60 -15.14 9.83
N LEU A 14 -5.20 -13.87 9.87
CA LEU A 14 -5.43 -12.95 8.75
C LEU A 14 -4.63 -13.38 7.52
N ASP A 15 -3.41 -13.88 7.72
CA ASP A 15 -2.56 -14.40 6.63
C ASP A 15 -3.19 -15.60 5.89
N LEU A 16 -4.12 -16.32 6.53
CA LEU A 16 -4.86 -17.42 5.90
C LEU A 16 -5.95 -16.92 4.93
N LEU A 17 -6.34 -15.64 5.02
CA LEU A 17 -7.39 -15.04 4.20
C LEU A 17 -6.83 -14.49 2.89
N VAL A 18 -6.42 -15.37 1.99
CA VAL A 18 -5.78 -15.00 0.70
C VAL A 18 -6.60 -13.96 -0.09
N TYR A 19 -7.92 -14.11 -0.15
CA TYR A 19 -8.77 -13.17 -0.87
C TYR A 19 -8.86 -11.79 -0.21
N LEU A 20 -8.74 -11.71 1.12
CA LEU A 20 -8.70 -10.43 1.82
C LEU A 20 -7.47 -9.64 1.39
N ASP A 21 -6.31 -10.30 1.32
CA ASP A 21 -5.06 -9.69 0.84
C ASP A 21 -5.17 -9.25 -0.63
N CYS A 22 -5.77 -10.08 -1.51
CA CYS A 22 -6.04 -9.68 -2.89
C CYS A 22 -6.92 -8.43 -2.98
N VAL A 23 -8.00 -8.36 -2.20
CA VAL A 23 -8.93 -7.22 -2.22
C VAL A 23 -8.25 -5.96 -1.71
N VAL A 24 -7.51 -6.03 -0.59
CA VAL A 24 -6.79 -4.88 -0.05
C VAL A 24 -5.77 -4.36 -1.07
N LYS A 25 -5.00 -5.25 -1.68
CA LYS A 25 -4.03 -4.87 -2.74
C LYS A 25 -4.71 -4.24 -3.95
N GLU A 26 -5.83 -4.79 -4.40
CA GLU A 26 -6.54 -4.31 -5.57
C GLU A 26 -7.19 -2.93 -5.32
N ILE A 27 -7.76 -2.72 -4.13
CA ILE A 27 -8.29 -1.42 -3.73
C ILE A 27 -7.16 -0.38 -3.70
N LEU A 28 -6.00 -0.70 -3.11
CA LEU A 28 -4.87 0.23 -3.04
C LEU A 28 -4.22 0.47 -4.41
N ARG A 29 -4.30 -0.49 -5.32
CA ARG A 29 -3.88 -0.34 -6.72
C ARG A 29 -4.82 0.60 -7.49
N PHE A 30 -6.12 0.44 -7.31
CA PHE A 30 -7.14 1.21 -8.04
C PHE A 30 -7.34 2.61 -7.45
N SER A 31 -7.36 2.72 -6.13
CA SER A 31 -7.61 3.93 -5.36
C SER A 31 -6.50 4.09 -4.31
N PRO A 32 -5.31 4.58 -4.72
CA PRO A 32 -4.26 4.85 -3.75
C PRO A 32 -4.73 5.95 -2.78
N PRO A 33 -4.35 5.90 -1.48
CA PRO A 33 -4.72 6.93 -0.52
C PRO A 33 -4.15 8.32 -0.84
N LEU A 34 -3.08 8.34 -1.64
CA LEU A 34 -2.41 9.53 -2.14
C LEU A 34 -2.14 9.32 -3.63
N ASP A 35 -2.64 10.23 -4.46
CA ASP A 35 -2.59 10.13 -5.94
C ASP A 35 -1.19 10.23 -6.54
N GLY A 36 -0.16 10.47 -5.72
CA GLY A 36 1.21 10.50 -6.17
C GLY A 36 2.17 11.06 -5.11
N GLY A 37 3.45 11.02 -5.44
CA GLY A 37 4.51 11.61 -4.64
C GLY A 37 5.43 12.44 -5.51
N ALA A 38 5.77 13.65 -5.05
CA ALA A 38 6.79 14.48 -5.67
C ALA A 38 8.12 14.39 -4.90
N ARG A 39 9.22 14.68 -5.59
CA ARG A 39 10.56 14.82 -5.01
C ARG A 39 11.23 16.04 -5.60
N THR A 40 12.15 16.62 -4.84
CA THR A 40 13.02 17.72 -5.31
C THR A 40 14.29 17.13 -5.89
N LEU A 41 14.60 17.48 -7.14
CA LEU A 41 15.86 17.09 -7.77
C LEU A 41 17.02 17.86 -7.11
N THR A 42 18.03 17.12 -6.66
CA THR A 42 19.30 17.70 -6.16
C THR A 42 20.36 17.81 -7.25
N MET A 43 20.15 17.12 -8.38
CA MET A 43 20.96 17.15 -9.59
C MET A 43 20.08 16.75 -10.79
N ASN A 44 20.50 17.14 -11.99
CA ASN A 44 19.81 16.78 -13.23
C ASN A 44 19.74 15.26 -13.39
N ASP A 45 18.56 14.74 -13.75
CA ASP A 45 18.34 13.31 -13.97
C ASP A 45 17.97 13.04 -15.43
N ARG A 46 18.28 11.85 -15.94
CA ARG A 46 17.92 11.41 -17.29
C ARG A 46 16.81 10.37 -17.21
N LEU A 47 15.59 10.82 -17.43
CA LEU A 47 14.46 9.91 -17.54
C LEU A 47 14.56 9.08 -18.83
N PRO A 48 14.40 7.75 -18.74
CA PRO A 48 14.38 6.91 -19.92
C PRO A 48 13.25 7.37 -20.85
N ASN A 49 13.56 7.49 -22.14
CA ASN A 49 12.63 7.91 -23.19
C ASN A 49 12.04 9.33 -23.04
N SER A 50 12.58 10.17 -22.14
CA SER A 50 12.07 11.53 -21.87
C SER A 50 13.14 12.64 -21.91
N GLY A 51 14.44 12.32 -21.86
CA GLY A 51 15.51 13.32 -21.88
C GLY A 51 16.00 13.73 -20.48
N ILE A 52 16.60 14.92 -20.34
CA ILE A 52 17.12 15.43 -19.06
C ILE A 52 16.04 16.27 -18.37
N GLN A 53 15.76 16.01 -17.08
CA GLN A 53 14.95 16.84 -16.18
C GLN A 53 15.83 17.59 -15.17
#